data_AF-A0A3C1KEH5-F1
#
_entry.id   AF-A0A3C1KEH5-F1
#
_cell.length_a   1.000
_cell.length_b   1.000
_cell.length_c   1.000
_cell.angle_alpha   90.00
_cell.angle_beta   90.00
_cell.angle_gamma   90.00
#
_symmetry.space_group_name_H-M   'P 1'
#
loop_
_entity.id
_entity.type
_entity.pdbx_description
1 polymer ?
#
loop_
_entity_poly.entity_id
_entity_poly.type
_entity_poly.pdbx_seq_one_letter_code
_entity_poly.pdbx_strand_id
1 'polypeptide(L)'
;MSSQPRCPHCRHFVYLDALTCPECEAELGYQLLTQQFYGLRDGRVVIDGETWYTCSNRGWQCNWLVREDAPTGRCFSCRLTRTQPDADDTVALEKLAKTEEAKRRLVLQLGQLGLPIVGWDVKPGGLGFDLLSSLSDGKRVIIGHANGIITLDLAESLDDRREALRVRL
;
A
#
# COMPACT_ATOMS: atom_id res chain seq x y z
N MET A 1 -5.55 18.69 12.09
CA MET A 1 -6.99 18.55 11.75
C MET A 1 -7.10 17.48 10.68
N SER A 2 -7.69 16.32 10.96
CA SER A 2 -7.86 15.26 9.97
C SER A 2 -9.00 15.66 9.02
N SER A 3 -8.65 16.29 7.90
CA SER A 3 -9.62 16.53 6.82
C SER A 3 -10.02 15.19 6.21
N GLN A 4 -11.31 14.90 6.17
CA GLN A 4 -11.83 13.73 5.45
C GLN A 4 -11.33 13.75 3.98
N PRO A 5 -10.88 12.63 3.42
CA PRO A 5 -10.41 12.59 2.05
C PRO A 5 -11.56 12.89 1.08
N ARG A 6 -11.32 13.78 0.11
CA ARG A 6 -12.32 14.24 -0.86
C ARG A 6 -11.73 14.27 -2.27
N CYS A 7 -12.56 13.95 -3.25
CA CYS A 7 -12.23 14.13 -4.66
C CYS A 7 -11.91 15.60 -4.95
N PRO A 8 -10.81 15.93 -5.64
CA PRO A 8 -10.46 17.32 -5.96
C PRO A 8 -11.40 17.94 -7.00
N HIS A 9 -12.12 17.13 -7.80
CA HIS A 9 -13.02 17.62 -8.84
C HIS A 9 -14.45 17.89 -8.33
N CYS A 10 -15.09 16.89 -7.71
CA CYS A 10 -16.49 16.99 -7.30
C CYS A 10 -16.69 17.09 -5.78
N ARG A 11 -15.62 17.06 -4.98
CA ARG A 11 -15.65 17.15 -3.50
C ARG A 11 -16.37 16.00 -2.79
N HIS A 12 -16.84 14.99 -3.53
CA HIS A 12 -17.38 13.75 -2.99
C HIS A 12 -16.38 13.08 -2.05
N PHE A 13 -16.87 12.48 -0.98
CA PHE A 13 -16.03 11.73 -0.04
C PHE A 13 -15.42 10.53 -0.75
N VAL A 14 -14.12 10.28 -0.57
CA VAL A 14 -13.46 9.12 -1.16
C VAL A 14 -12.77 8.31 -0.08
N TYR A 15 -12.83 6.99 -0.21
CA TYR A 15 -12.01 6.11 0.61
C TYR A 15 -10.53 6.33 0.27
N LEU A 16 -9.66 6.18 1.28
CA LEU A 16 -8.24 6.51 1.20
C LEU A 16 -7.48 5.70 0.12
N ASP A 17 -7.98 4.52 -0.20
CA ASP A 17 -7.46 3.55 -1.15
C ASP A 17 -8.08 3.66 -2.54
N ALA A 18 -9.02 4.59 -2.76
CA ALA A 18 -9.68 4.76 -4.05
C ALA A 18 -8.69 5.10 -5.18
N LEU A 19 -8.84 4.41 -6.32
CA LEU A 19 -8.12 4.70 -7.56
C LEU A 19 -8.90 5.68 -8.45
N THR A 20 -10.22 5.69 -8.36
CA THR A 20 -11.13 6.56 -9.10
C THR A 20 -12.19 7.14 -8.17
N CYS A 21 -12.76 8.29 -8.52
CA CYS A 21 -13.89 8.84 -7.80
C CYS A 21 -15.17 8.07 -8.17
N PRO A 22 -15.98 7.59 -7.19
CA PRO A 22 -17.22 6.87 -7.50
C PRO A 22 -18.33 7.78 -8.06
N GLU A 23 -18.19 9.10 -7.97
CA GLU A 23 -19.21 10.08 -8.39
C GLU A 23 -18.93 10.69 -9.76
N CYS A 24 -17.67 11.10 -10.01
CA CYS A 24 -17.30 11.79 -11.25
C CYS A 24 -16.28 11.02 -12.11
N GLU A 25 -15.97 9.79 -11.71
CA GLU A 25 -15.07 8.85 -12.41
C GLU A 25 -13.63 9.33 -12.62
N ALA A 26 -13.28 10.51 -12.12
CA ALA A 26 -11.93 11.05 -12.20
C ALA A 26 -10.91 10.06 -11.64
N GLU A 27 -9.82 9.86 -12.38
CA GLU A 27 -8.69 9.08 -11.89
C GLU A 27 -7.98 9.84 -10.76
N LEU A 28 -7.69 9.14 -9.66
CA LEU A 28 -7.16 9.71 -8.43
C LEU A 28 -5.81 9.12 -8.05
N GLY A 29 -4.91 10.01 -7.59
CA GLY A 29 -3.67 9.67 -6.92
C GLY A 29 -3.58 10.36 -5.55
N TYR A 30 -3.03 9.67 -4.57
CA TYR A 30 -2.85 10.16 -3.21
C TYR A 30 -1.39 10.57 -3.00
N GLN A 31 -1.15 11.81 -2.59
CA GLN A 31 0.20 12.30 -2.31
C GLN A 31 0.48 12.25 -0.82
N LEU A 32 1.53 11.52 -0.43
CA LEU A 32 1.85 11.26 0.98
C LEU A 32 2.21 12.53 1.76
N LEU A 33 2.89 13.50 1.13
CA LEU A 33 3.42 14.68 1.82
C LEU A 33 2.32 15.67 2.19
N THR A 34 1.40 15.97 1.26
CA THR A 34 0.24 16.84 1.49
C THR A 34 -0.95 16.08 2.07
N GLN A 35 -0.92 14.74 2.06
CA GLN A 35 -2.01 13.86 2.51
C GLN A 35 -3.34 14.10 1.78
N GLN A 36 -3.26 14.44 0.49
CA GLN A 36 -4.39 14.82 -0.34
C GLN A 36 -4.54 13.95 -1.59
N PHE A 37 -5.76 13.90 -2.10
CA PHE A 37 -6.06 13.36 -3.42
C PHE A 37 -5.87 14.41 -4.50
N TYR A 38 -5.29 13.98 -5.62
CA TYR A 38 -5.11 14.74 -6.84
C TYR A 38 -5.75 14.00 -8.00
N GLY A 39 -6.31 14.77 -8.93
CA GLY A 39 -6.84 14.25 -10.19
C GLY A 39 -5.71 14.00 -11.16
N LEU A 40 -5.73 12.84 -11.81
CA LEU A 40 -4.69 12.41 -12.73
C LEU A 40 -5.10 12.62 -14.18
N ARG A 41 -4.09 12.85 -15.02
CA ARG A 41 -4.21 12.78 -16.49
C ARG A 41 -3.08 11.89 -16.98
N ASP A 42 -3.43 10.81 -17.67
CA ASP A 42 -2.47 9.81 -18.17
C ASP A 42 -1.52 9.29 -17.06
N GLY A 43 -2.08 9.00 -15.88
CA GLY A 43 -1.31 8.47 -14.75
C GLY A 43 -0.32 9.46 -14.10
N ARG A 44 -0.46 10.77 -14.34
CA ARG A 44 0.39 11.81 -13.76
C ARG A 44 -0.37 13.06 -13.34
N VAL A 45 0.27 13.91 -12.53
CA VAL A 45 -0.21 15.23 -12.10
C VAL A 45 0.97 16.15 -11.79
N VAL A 46 0.78 17.47 -11.94
CA VAL A 46 1.76 18.48 -11.52
C VAL A 46 1.34 19.05 -10.17
N ILE A 47 2.23 19.00 -9.18
CA ILE A 47 2.02 19.53 -7.83
C ILE A 47 3.20 20.44 -7.52
N ASP A 48 2.93 21.72 -7.25
CA ASP A 48 3.94 22.73 -6.93
C ASP A 48 5.10 22.82 -7.94
N GLY A 49 4.78 22.64 -9.23
CA GLY A 49 5.76 22.70 -10.33
C GLY A 49 6.53 21.40 -10.58
N GLU A 50 6.29 20.35 -9.79
CA GLU A 50 6.91 19.04 -9.97
C GLU A 50 5.94 18.04 -10.57
N THR A 51 6.44 17.16 -11.45
CA THR A 51 5.64 16.07 -12.00
C THR A 51 5.64 14.87 -11.04
N TRP A 52 4.44 14.37 -10.76
CA TRP A 52 4.21 13.17 -10.00
C TRP A 52 3.52 12.13 -10.86
N TYR A 53 3.89 10.88 -10.69
CA TYR A 53 3.37 9.73 -11.43
C TYR A 53 2.64 8.77 -10.49
N THR A 54 1.79 7.91 -11.03
CA THR A 54 1.31 6.74 -10.30
C THR A 54 2.47 5.80 -9.96
N CYS A 55 2.40 5.17 -8.79
CA CYS A 55 3.32 4.11 -8.42
C CYS A 55 3.31 2.99 -9.47
N SER A 56 4.46 2.36 -9.76
CA SER A 56 4.56 1.20 -10.66
C SER A 56 3.61 0.04 -10.27
N ASN A 57 3.22 -0.04 -8.99
CA ASN A 57 2.27 -1.03 -8.48
C ASN A 57 0.80 -0.57 -8.59
N ARG A 58 0.47 0.41 -9.44
CA ARG A 58 -0.89 0.91 -9.65
C ARG A 58 -1.87 -0.20 -10.05
N GLY A 59 -1.44 -1.12 -10.92
CA GLY A 59 -2.22 -2.30 -11.32
C GLY A 59 -2.54 -3.26 -10.16
N TRP A 60 -1.81 -3.15 -9.05
CA TRP A 60 -2.03 -3.87 -7.80
C TRP A 60 -2.69 -2.98 -6.74
N GLN A 61 -3.59 -2.10 -7.17
CA GLN A 61 -4.39 -1.21 -6.33
C GLN A 61 -3.60 -0.18 -5.51
N CYS A 62 -2.35 0.12 -5.89
CA CYS A 62 -1.63 1.22 -5.26
C CYS A 62 -2.10 2.56 -5.81
N ASN A 63 -2.57 3.47 -4.95
CA ASN A 63 -2.99 4.81 -5.37
C ASN A 63 -2.01 5.92 -4.98
N TRP A 64 -0.86 5.60 -4.41
CA TRP A 64 0.10 6.61 -4.00
C TRP A 64 0.92 7.16 -5.16
N LEU A 65 1.15 8.47 -5.13
CA LEU A 65 1.97 9.18 -6.09
C LEU A 65 3.46 9.08 -5.75
N VAL A 66 4.27 9.15 -6.79
CA VAL A 66 5.72 9.11 -6.72
C VAL A 66 6.30 10.28 -7.53
N ARG A 67 7.33 10.94 -7.00
CA ARG A 67 8.04 12.01 -7.73
C ARG A 67 8.79 11.41 -8.91
N GLU A 68 8.95 12.21 -9.96
CA GLU A 68 9.73 11.84 -11.16
C GLU A 68 11.13 11.31 -10.83
N ASP A 69 11.77 11.84 -9.78
CA ASP A 69 13.12 11.48 -9.37
C ASP A 69 13.21 10.23 -8.47
N ALA A 70 12.08 9.57 -8.17
CA ALA A 70 12.10 8.47 -7.22
C ALA A 70 12.72 7.19 -7.82
N PRO A 71 13.64 6.53 -7.09
CA PRO A 71 14.23 5.28 -7.54
C PRO A 71 13.15 4.20 -7.70
N THR A 72 13.17 3.50 -8.84
CA THR A 72 12.27 2.37 -9.21
C THR A 72 10.81 2.72 -9.51
N GLY A 73 10.40 3.99 -9.50
CA GLY A 73 8.99 4.36 -9.74
C GLY A 73 8.01 3.82 -8.67
N ARG A 74 8.53 3.38 -7.52
CA ARG A 74 7.73 2.86 -6.40
C ARG A 74 7.53 3.95 -5.35
N CYS A 75 6.30 4.08 -4.88
CA CYS A 75 5.97 5.01 -3.80
C CYS A 75 6.63 4.58 -2.48
N PHE A 76 6.64 5.48 -1.50
CA PHE A 76 7.26 5.25 -0.19
C PHE A 76 6.79 3.94 0.47
N SER A 77 5.48 3.68 0.51
CA SER A 77 4.94 2.43 1.06
C SER A 77 5.41 1.18 0.31
N CYS A 78 5.34 1.18 -1.03
CA CYS A 78 5.72 0.00 -1.81
C CYS A 78 7.22 -0.30 -1.73
N ARG A 79 8.08 0.71 -1.54
CA ARG A 79 9.52 0.50 -1.28
C ARG A 79 9.83 -0.22 0.04
N LEU A 80 8.92 -0.11 1.02
CA LEU A 80 9.08 -0.84 2.28
C LEU A 80 8.86 -2.35 2.10
N THR A 81 8.29 -2.83 0.99
CA THR A 81 8.21 -4.26 0.70
C THR A 81 9.53 -4.75 0.12
N ARG A 82 10.17 -5.65 0.87
CA ARG A 82 11.42 -6.31 0.50
C ARG A 82 11.15 -7.56 -0.34
N THR A 83 10.18 -8.35 0.09
CA THR A 83 9.81 -9.63 -0.54
C THR A 83 8.30 -9.70 -0.74
N GLN A 84 7.88 -10.16 -1.91
CA GLN A 84 6.48 -10.41 -2.28
C GLN A 84 6.39 -11.71 -3.10
N PRO A 85 5.20 -12.30 -3.26
CA PRO A 85 5.00 -13.49 -4.10
C PRO A 85 5.33 -13.23 -5.57
N ASP A 86 5.51 -14.32 -6.32
CA ASP A 86 5.73 -14.30 -7.76
C ASP A 86 4.51 -13.75 -8.52
N ALA A 87 4.77 -13.20 -9.72
CA ALA A 87 3.76 -12.50 -10.51
C ALA A 87 2.66 -13.41 -11.11
N ASP A 88 2.89 -14.73 -11.13
CA ASP A 88 1.93 -15.74 -11.59
C ASP A 88 1.07 -16.33 -10.47
N ASP A 89 1.36 -15.99 -9.20
CA ASP A 89 0.59 -16.40 -8.03
C ASP A 89 -0.62 -15.48 -7.78
N THR A 90 -1.64 -15.63 -8.61
CA THR A 90 -2.85 -14.77 -8.58
C THR A 90 -3.54 -14.75 -7.22
N VAL A 91 -3.56 -15.88 -6.51
CA VAL A 91 -4.21 -16.00 -5.19
C VAL A 91 -3.46 -15.17 -4.14
N ALA A 92 -2.14 -15.26 -4.09
CA ALA A 92 -1.37 -14.44 -3.15
C ALA A 92 -1.35 -12.97 -3.56
N LEU A 93 -1.39 -12.66 -4.86
CA LEU A 93 -1.40 -11.28 -5.36
C LEU A 93 -2.67 -10.50 -4.97
N GLU A 94 -3.85 -11.14 -4.94
CA GLU A 94 -5.07 -10.52 -4.43
C GLU A 94 -4.95 -10.15 -2.94
N LYS A 95 -4.34 -11.03 -2.14
CA LYS A 95 -4.09 -10.76 -0.72
C LYS A 95 -2.98 -9.75 -0.52
N LEU A 96 -1.96 -9.76 -1.37
CA LEU A 96 -0.90 -8.76 -1.39
C LEU A 96 -1.49 -7.36 -1.56
N ALA A 97 -2.42 -7.17 -2.50
CA ALA A 97 -3.06 -5.88 -2.73
C ALA A 97 -3.78 -5.34 -1.46
N LYS A 98 -4.54 -6.21 -0.78
CA LYS A 98 -5.22 -5.87 0.49
C LYS A 98 -4.24 -5.59 1.63
N THR A 99 -3.17 -6.38 1.75
CA THR A 99 -2.13 -6.18 2.77
C THR A 99 -1.35 -4.89 2.52
N GLU A 100 -1.05 -4.58 1.26
CA GLU A 100 -0.43 -3.31 0.85
C GLU A 100 -1.31 -2.10 1.15
N GLU A 101 -2.63 -2.23 1.00
CA GLU A 101 -3.60 -1.22 1.41
C GLU A 101 -3.58 -0.96 2.92
N ALA A 102 -3.58 -2.03 3.72
CA ALA A 102 -3.45 -1.93 5.17
C ALA A 102 -2.09 -1.34 5.59
N LYS A 103 -1.01 -1.70 4.90
CA LYS A 103 0.33 -1.14 5.13
C LYS A 103 0.37 0.36 4.83
N ARG A 104 -0.27 0.83 3.75
CA ARG A 104 -0.40 2.27 3.46
C ARG A 104 -1.12 3.02 4.59
N ARG A 105 -2.20 2.45 5.13
CA ARG A 105 -2.88 3.00 6.32
C ARG A 105 -1.95 3.06 7.54
N LEU A 106 -1.20 2.00 7.81
CA LEU A 106 -0.23 1.97 8.91
C LEU A 106 0.81 3.08 8.76
N VAL A 107 1.40 3.24 7.56
CA VAL A 107 2.38 4.30 7.29
C VAL A 107 1.81 5.68 7.57
N LEU A 108 0.56 5.94 7.17
CA LEU A 108 -0.11 7.21 7.45
C LEU A 108 -0.35 7.42 8.95
N GLN A 109 -0.81 6.38 9.66
CA GLN A 109 -1.02 6.44 11.11
C GLN A 109 0.28 6.71 11.88
N LEU A 110 1.36 6.01 11.52
CA LEU A 110 2.68 6.24 12.10
C LEU A 110 3.16 7.68 11.87
N GLY A 111 2.97 8.20 10.65
CA GLY A 111 3.26 9.60 10.33
C GLY A 111 2.43 10.60 11.12
N GLN A 112 1.13 10.34 11.31
CA GLN A 112 0.24 11.17 12.12
C GLN A 112 0.64 11.19 13.61
N LEU A 113 1.19 10.09 14.11
CA LEU A 113 1.75 9.98 15.45
C LEU A 113 3.14 10.64 15.59
N GLY A 114 3.72 11.15 14.49
CA GLY A 114 5.07 11.72 14.48
C GLY A 114 6.18 10.68 14.64
N LEU A 115 5.90 9.40 14.39
CA LEU A 115 6.88 8.34 14.48
C LEU A 115 7.73 8.30 13.21
N PRO A 116 9.07 8.38 13.30
CA PRO A 116 9.92 8.38 12.13
C PRO A 116 9.91 7.02 11.44
N ILE A 117 9.65 7.02 10.13
CA ILE A 117 9.69 5.82 9.29
C ILE A 117 10.89 5.93 8.36
N VAL A 118 11.92 5.13 8.63
CA VAL A 118 13.09 5.02 7.74
C VAL A 118 13.11 3.62 7.16
N GLY A 119 13.15 3.52 5.83
CA GLY A 119 13.11 2.24 5.13
C GLY A 119 14.35 1.37 5.37
N TRP A 120 14.14 0.06 5.31
CA TRP A 120 15.20 -0.96 5.36
C TRP A 120 16.26 -0.79 4.27
N ASP A 121 15.88 -0.19 3.14
CA ASP A 121 16.74 0.14 2.00
C ASP A 121 17.59 1.40 2.20
N VAL A 122 17.30 2.18 3.25
CA VAL A 122 18.02 3.43 3.57
C VAL A 122 19.04 3.23 4.69
N LYS A 123 18.72 2.44 5.72
CA LYS A 123 19.65 2.19 6.84
C LYS A 123 19.50 0.78 7.41
N PRO A 124 20.57 0.21 7.99
CA PRO A 124 20.48 -1.00 8.81
C PRO A 124 19.44 -0.85 9.92
N GLY A 125 18.57 -1.85 10.08
CA GLY A 125 17.48 -1.83 11.06
C GLY A 125 16.30 -0.91 10.68
N GLY A 126 16.26 -0.39 9.46
CA GLY A 126 15.09 0.33 8.92
C GLY A 126 13.88 -0.59 8.73
N LEU A 127 12.70 0.02 8.63
CA LEU A 127 11.43 -0.68 8.48
C LEU A 127 11.34 -1.35 7.10
N GLY A 128 11.05 -2.64 7.09
CA GLY A 128 10.74 -3.40 5.88
C GLY A 128 9.67 -4.45 6.12
N PHE A 129 9.10 -4.95 5.03
CA PHE A 129 8.05 -5.97 5.05
C PHE A 129 8.44 -7.13 4.14
N ASP A 130 8.36 -8.34 4.69
CA ASP A 130 8.32 -9.57 3.90
C ASP A 130 6.87 -10.05 3.87
N LEU A 131 6.26 -9.99 2.68
CA LEU A 131 4.88 -10.38 2.44
C LEU A 131 4.93 -11.72 1.69
N LEU A 132 4.88 -12.82 2.43
CA LEU A 132 5.13 -14.17 1.91
C LEU A 132 3.81 -14.96 1.81
N SER A 133 3.77 -16.05 1.06
CA SER A 133 2.59 -16.91 0.96
C SER A 133 2.96 -18.36 1.30
N SER A 134 2.60 -18.83 2.49
CA SER A 134 2.89 -20.22 2.86
C SER A 134 2.16 -21.24 1.99
N LEU A 135 0.98 -20.87 1.48
CA LEU A 135 0.19 -21.69 0.55
C LEU A 135 0.94 -21.95 -0.74
N SER A 136 1.51 -20.90 -1.33
CA SER A 136 2.13 -20.94 -2.65
C SER A 136 3.56 -21.44 -2.61
N ASP A 137 4.30 -21.03 -1.57
CA ASP A 137 5.68 -21.47 -1.36
C ASP A 137 5.76 -22.91 -0.84
N GLY A 138 4.62 -23.50 -0.43
CA GLY A 138 4.54 -24.84 0.16
C GLY A 138 5.32 -24.97 1.47
N LYS A 139 5.63 -23.85 2.13
CA LYS A 139 6.50 -23.78 3.31
C LYS A 139 5.84 -22.95 4.38
N ARG A 140 6.02 -23.37 5.64
CA ARG A 140 5.55 -22.60 6.79
C ARG A 140 6.27 -21.24 6.84
N VAL A 141 5.49 -20.16 6.82
CA VAL A 141 5.98 -18.81 7.10
C VAL A 141 5.95 -18.57 8.60
N ILE A 142 7.04 -18.03 9.15
CA ILE A 142 7.08 -17.59 10.56
C ILE A 142 6.77 -16.10 10.57
N ILE A 143 5.56 -15.75 11.03
CA ILE A 143 5.14 -14.36 11.19
C ILE A 143 5.84 -13.72 12.40
N GLY A 144 6.07 -12.41 12.35
CA GLY A 144 6.66 -11.67 13.45
C GLY A 144 7.44 -10.45 12.99
N HIS A 145 8.36 -9.99 13.82
CA HIS A 145 9.29 -8.94 13.44
C HIS A 145 10.70 -9.20 13.99
N ALA A 146 11.72 -8.86 13.20
CA ALA A 146 13.12 -8.94 13.62
C ALA A 146 13.96 -7.90 12.88
N ASN A 147 14.81 -7.16 13.61
CA ASN A 147 15.76 -6.19 13.05
C ASN A 147 15.15 -5.19 12.04
N GLY A 148 13.96 -4.68 12.35
CA GLY A 148 13.22 -3.73 11.51
C GLY A 148 12.38 -4.36 10.40
N ILE A 149 12.46 -5.67 10.19
CA ILE A 149 11.64 -6.38 9.21
C ILE A 149 10.42 -6.99 9.87
N ILE A 150 9.23 -6.70 9.33
CA ILE A 150 7.96 -7.31 9.70
C ILE A 150 7.65 -8.39 8.66
N THR A 151 7.43 -9.62 9.09
CA THR A 151 7.09 -10.75 8.22
C THR A 151 5.63 -11.12 8.42
N LEU A 152 4.89 -11.17 7.31
CA LEU A 152 3.48 -11.53 7.27
C LEU A 152 3.28 -12.70 6.31
N ASP A 153 2.40 -13.63 6.69
CA ASP A 153 1.90 -14.67 5.80
C ASP A 153 0.58 -14.21 5.19
N LEU A 154 0.59 -13.98 3.88
CA LEU A 154 -0.60 -13.61 3.10
C LEU A 154 -1.65 -14.72 3.14
N ALA A 155 -1.24 -15.99 3.34
CA ALA A 155 -2.16 -17.11 3.43
C ALA A 155 -2.95 -17.15 4.75
N GLU A 156 -2.46 -16.57 5.85
CA GLU A 156 -3.28 -16.44 7.08
C GLU A 156 -4.54 -15.59 6.82
N SER A 157 -4.44 -14.61 5.93
CA SER A 157 -5.61 -13.82 5.51
C SER A 157 -6.57 -14.58 4.58
N LEU A 158 -6.16 -15.74 4.03
CA LEU A 158 -7.06 -16.71 3.39
C LEU A 158 -7.75 -17.62 4.42
N ASP A 159 -7.20 -17.68 5.64
CA ASP A 159 -7.61 -18.58 6.71
C ASP A 159 -8.77 -18.00 7.55
N ASP A 160 -9.68 -17.26 6.91
CA ASP A 160 -11.09 -17.11 7.37
C ASP A 160 -11.73 -18.50 7.65
N ARG A 161 -11.10 -19.60 7.21
CA ARG A 161 -11.41 -20.98 7.61
C ARG A 161 -11.28 -21.22 9.13
N ARG A 162 -10.43 -20.49 9.85
CA ARG A 162 -10.29 -20.62 11.31
C ARG A 162 -11.57 -20.21 12.06
N GLU A 163 -12.31 -19.24 11.52
CA GLU A 163 -13.59 -18.80 12.08
C GLU A 163 -14.77 -19.66 11.56
N ALA A 164 -14.70 -20.13 10.30
CA ALA A 164 -15.70 -21.07 9.75
C ALA A 164 -15.73 -22.44 10.47
N LEU A 165 -14.61 -22.86 11.07
CA LEU A 165 -14.56 -24.05 11.95
C LEU A 165 -15.11 -23.78 13.36
N ARG A 166 -15.18 -22.53 13.80
CA ARG A 166 -15.77 -22.12 15.08
C ARG A 166 -17.30 -22.11 15.06
N VAL A 167 -17.91 -21.86 13.90
CA VAL A 167 -19.37 -21.80 13.71
C VAL A 167 -20.01 -23.18 13.50
N ARG A 168 -19.22 -24.27 13.57
CA ARG A 168 -19.71 -25.66 13.44
C ARG A 168 -19.65 -26.48 14.75
N LEU A 169 -19.53 -25.83 15.90
CA LEU A 169 -19.61 -26.47 17.22
C LEU A 169 -20.88 -26.06 17.95
#